data_AF-A0ABD5EAQ0-F1
#
_entry.id   AF-A0ABD5EAQ0-F1
#
_cell.length_a   1.000
_cell.length_b   1.000
_cell.length_c   1.000
_cell.angle_alpha   90.00
_cell.angle_beta   90.00
_cell.angle_gamma   90.00
#
_symmetry.space_group_name_H-M   'P 1'
#
loop_
_entity.id
_entity.type
_entity.pdbx_description
1 polymer ?
#
loop_
_entity_poly.entity_id
_entity_poly.type
_entity_poly.pdbx_seq_one_letter_code
_entity_poly.pdbx_strand_id
1 'polypeptide(L)'
;MRTGIRSTPPRTGPPPAPTGPRAAGSLARLAPLLVLGQMCSLQLGAAVAKSLYGRVDPVVVAGMRLGFAAVLLALLVRPRLASYSGAQWLGACALGLVFAGNNLTFFLALDRLPLGVAATVELLGPLLLAVALSRSAAHLLAGLLGLCGVLLLGAPGSELPLAGLGFGLAAAGCRTAYVLLSKRVGRLFPDFGGLSLALLAGACALVPLAAVHGGGQVRADPGALLPGCAVALLSSLVPYALDMTVLRRIDSRAFGVLLALTPAVGALVGLAFLGEPLGVREVVAIALVVVAAGWSARAGSGGGARAAGQD
;
A
#
# COMPACT_ATOMS: atom_id res chain seq x y z
N MET A 1 -22.28 71.57 33.94
CA MET A 1 -20.83 71.32 33.86
C MET A 1 -20.57 69.85 34.20
N ARG A 2 -20.37 68.99 33.18
CA ARG A 2 -19.67 67.69 33.18
C ARG A 2 -20.10 66.89 31.94
N THR A 3 -19.46 67.23 30.85
CA THR A 3 -19.20 66.40 29.67
C THR A 3 -18.43 65.15 30.13
N GLY A 4 -18.97 63.95 29.85
CA GLY A 4 -18.33 62.67 30.15
C GLY A 4 -18.31 61.79 28.90
N ILE A 5 -17.14 61.71 28.29
CA ILE A 5 -16.81 61.14 26.99
C ILE A 5 -17.06 59.62 26.98
N ARG A 6 -17.85 59.13 26.01
CA ARG A 6 -17.93 57.69 25.70
C ARG A 6 -16.61 57.27 25.02
N SER A 7 -15.83 56.43 25.70
CA SER A 7 -14.66 55.76 25.13
C SER A 7 -15.10 54.65 24.16
N THR A 8 -14.89 54.84 22.87
CA THR A 8 -14.97 53.79 21.85
C THR A 8 -13.74 52.86 21.96
N PRO A 9 -13.91 51.53 21.97
CA PRO A 9 -12.76 50.63 21.91
C PRO A 9 -12.09 50.69 20.53
N PRO A 10 -10.77 50.47 20.43
CA PRO A 10 -10.06 50.48 19.15
C PRO A 10 -10.56 49.32 18.29
N ARG A 11 -10.89 49.62 17.03
CA ARG A 11 -11.24 48.62 16.01
C ARG A 11 -10.01 47.71 15.83
N THR A 12 -10.12 46.45 16.23
CA THR A 12 -9.15 45.42 15.86
C THR A 12 -9.18 45.27 14.35
N GLY A 13 -8.06 45.60 13.69
CA GLY A 13 -7.90 45.34 12.26
C GLY A 13 -8.02 43.84 11.96
N PRO A 14 -8.39 43.47 10.72
CA PRO A 14 -8.43 42.06 10.33
C PRO A 14 -7.05 41.41 10.56
N PRO A 15 -7.00 40.14 10.99
CA PRO A 15 -5.74 39.44 11.22
C PRO A 15 -4.90 39.44 9.94
N PRO A 16 -3.56 39.54 10.03
CA PRO A 16 -2.69 39.48 8.86
C PRO A 16 -2.94 38.18 8.10
N ALA A 17 -3.13 38.30 6.79
CA ALA A 17 -3.32 37.16 5.90
C ALA A 17 -2.15 36.16 6.05
N PRO A 18 -2.41 34.85 6.08
CA PRO A 18 -1.35 33.85 6.20
C PRO A 18 -0.35 34.01 5.05
N THR A 19 0.89 34.26 5.42
CA THR A 19 2.02 34.38 4.52
C THR A 19 2.35 33.02 3.90
N GLY A 20 1.97 32.84 2.63
CA GLY A 20 2.80 32.09 1.67
C GLY A 20 2.16 30.93 0.90
N PRO A 21 1.88 31.11 -0.41
CA PRO A 21 1.67 30.03 -1.38
C PRO A 21 2.96 29.29 -1.81
N ARG A 22 4.14 29.67 -1.30
CA ARG A 22 5.44 29.19 -1.82
C ARG A 22 5.83 27.77 -1.37
N ALA A 23 5.45 27.34 -0.18
CA ALA A 23 5.75 25.99 0.31
C ALA A 23 4.85 24.90 -0.31
N ALA A 24 3.61 25.25 -0.65
CA ALA A 24 2.66 24.35 -1.31
C ALA A 24 3.11 23.99 -2.74
N GLY A 25 3.71 24.94 -3.47
CA GLY A 25 4.19 24.74 -4.84
C GLY A 25 5.47 23.91 -4.97
N SER A 26 6.34 23.88 -3.95
CA SER A 26 7.57 23.07 -3.95
C SER A 26 7.27 21.59 -3.70
N LEU A 27 6.41 21.29 -2.72
CA LEU A 27 6.05 19.91 -2.36
C LEU A 27 5.16 19.23 -3.43
N ALA A 28 4.33 19.98 -4.16
CA ALA A 28 3.58 19.45 -5.30
C ALA A 28 4.48 19.01 -6.46
N ARG A 29 5.62 19.69 -6.69
CA ARG A 29 6.64 19.29 -7.68
C ARG A 29 7.45 18.07 -7.24
N LEU A 30 7.63 17.89 -5.93
CA LEU A 30 8.30 16.72 -5.34
C LEU A 30 7.40 15.50 -5.25
N ALA A 31 6.10 15.65 -5.49
CA ALA A 31 5.13 14.61 -5.23
C ALA A 31 5.34 13.32 -6.07
N PRO A 32 5.76 13.37 -7.35
CA PRO A 32 6.22 12.18 -8.08
C PRO A 32 7.44 11.50 -7.45
N LEU A 33 8.39 12.28 -6.93
CA LEU A 33 9.57 11.74 -6.24
C LEU A 33 9.21 11.09 -4.91
N LEU A 34 8.20 11.62 -4.20
CA LEU A 34 7.69 11.03 -2.96
C LEU A 34 7.00 9.68 -3.22
N VAL A 35 6.24 9.56 -4.31
CA VAL A 35 5.61 8.29 -4.71
C VAL A 35 6.66 7.27 -5.14
N LEU A 36 7.65 7.69 -5.95
CA LEU A 36 8.76 6.81 -6.31
C LEU A 36 9.58 6.39 -5.08
N GLY A 37 9.82 7.31 -4.15
CA GLY A 37 10.46 7.02 -2.87
C GLY A 37 9.66 6.01 -2.03
N GLN A 38 8.34 6.15 -1.99
CA GLN A 38 7.43 5.21 -1.33
C GLN A 38 7.50 3.81 -1.96
N MET A 39 7.50 3.72 -3.28
CA MET A 39 7.66 2.45 -4.00
C MET A 39 9.01 1.81 -3.75
N CYS A 40 10.09 2.58 -3.87
CA CYS A 40 11.44 2.09 -3.61
C CYS A 40 11.54 1.59 -2.17
N SER A 41 11.03 2.34 -1.18
CA SER A 41 10.99 1.92 0.22
C SER A 41 10.24 0.59 0.38
N LEU A 42 9.06 0.47 -0.22
CA LEU A 42 8.26 -0.76 -0.15
C LEU A 42 9.00 -1.97 -0.72
N GLN A 43 9.62 -1.81 -1.90
CA GLN A 43 10.32 -2.90 -2.57
C GLN A 43 11.65 -3.24 -1.91
N LEU A 44 12.38 -2.25 -1.39
CA LEU A 44 13.58 -2.47 -0.57
C LEU A 44 13.23 -3.24 0.70
N GLY A 45 12.12 -2.91 1.36
CA GLY A 45 11.66 -3.67 2.52
C GLY A 45 11.27 -5.10 2.17
N ALA A 46 10.71 -5.36 0.98
CA ALA A 46 10.48 -6.73 0.50
C ALA A 46 11.78 -7.48 0.19
N ALA A 47 12.81 -6.81 -0.35
CA ALA A 47 14.13 -7.41 -0.56
C ALA A 47 14.84 -7.74 0.76
N VAL A 48 14.79 -6.84 1.76
CA VAL A 48 15.29 -7.10 3.13
C VAL A 48 14.54 -8.28 3.75
N ALA A 49 13.22 -8.37 3.55
CA ALA A 49 12.45 -9.51 4.03
C ALA A 49 12.93 -10.83 3.41
N LYS A 50 13.24 -10.83 2.11
CA LYS A 50 13.77 -12.01 1.43
C LYS A 50 15.17 -12.40 1.93
N SER A 51 15.99 -11.44 2.37
CA SER A 51 17.28 -11.74 3.03
C SER A 51 17.15 -12.43 4.40
N LEU A 52 15.94 -12.40 5.00
CA LEU A 52 15.65 -13.13 6.23
C LEU A 52 15.24 -14.57 5.98
N TYR A 53 14.88 -14.90 4.74
CA TYR A 53 14.48 -16.25 4.37
C TYR A 53 15.69 -17.19 4.50
N GLY A 54 15.47 -18.34 5.13
CA GLY A 54 16.53 -19.27 5.54
C GLY A 54 17.05 -19.05 6.97
N ARG A 55 16.81 -17.88 7.58
CA ARG A 55 17.09 -17.62 9.01
C ARG A 55 15.83 -17.70 9.87
N VAL A 56 14.72 -17.22 9.32
CA VAL A 56 13.41 -17.18 9.98
C VAL A 56 12.33 -17.53 8.99
N ASP A 57 11.30 -18.24 9.45
CA ASP A 57 10.17 -18.66 8.63
C ASP A 57 9.42 -17.44 8.03
N PRO A 58 8.94 -17.49 6.78
CA PRO A 58 8.19 -16.40 6.15
C PRO A 58 6.97 -15.94 6.96
N VAL A 59 6.31 -16.83 7.71
CA VAL A 59 5.21 -16.51 8.62
C VAL A 59 5.68 -15.60 9.76
N VAL A 60 6.89 -15.84 10.27
CA VAL A 60 7.52 -15.00 11.31
C VAL A 60 7.84 -13.61 10.75
N VAL A 61 8.40 -13.53 9.55
CA VAL A 61 8.71 -12.25 8.90
C VAL A 61 7.42 -11.44 8.65
N ALA A 62 6.36 -12.10 8.20
CA ALA A 62 5.04 -11.50 8.03
C ALA A 62 4.47 -10.97 9.36
N GLY A 63 4.57 -11.77 10.43
CA GLY A 63 4.15 -11.40 11.78
C GLY A 63 4.94 -10.23 12.35
N MET A 64 6.27 -10.22 12.18
CA MET A 64 7.14 -9.12 12.59
C MET A 64 6.76 -7.82 11.88
N ARG A 65 6.59 -7.85 10.56
CA ARG A 65 6.20 -6.67 9.77
C ARG A 65 4.90 -6.08 10.30
N LEU A 66 3.86 -6.90 10.46
CA LEU A 66 2.55 -6.41 10.89
C LEU A 66 2.54 -5.99 12.36
N GLY A 67 3.24 -6.74 13.23
CA GLY A 67 3.36 -6.45 14.66
C GLY A 67 4.10 -5.15 14.92
N PHE A 68 5.29 -4.96 14.34
CA PHE A 68 6.04 -3.72 14.49
C PHE A 68 5.30 -2.53 13.87
N ALA A 69 4.68 -2.69 12.69
CA ALA A 69 3.87 -1.63 12.09
C ALA A 69 2.69 -1.22 12.99
N ALA A 70 2.01 -2.19 13.59
CA ALA A 70 0.90 -1.95 14.52
C ALA A 70 1.37 -1.20 15.77
N VAL A 71 2.47 -1.63 16.40
CA VAL A 71 3.04 -0.97 17.59
C VAL A 71 3.47 0.46 17.27
N LEU A 72 4.26 0.65 16.20
CA LEU A 72 4.77 1.96 15.82
C LEU A 72 3.64 2.93 15.49
N LEU A 73 2.64 2.49 14.71
CA LEU A 73 1.50 3.36 14.38
C LEU A 73 0.62 3.63 15.60
N ALA A 74 0.44 2.65 16.50
CA ALA A 74 -0.29 2.86 17.74
C ALA A 74 0.42 3.85 18.67
N LEU A 75 1.76 3.86 18.73
CA LEU A 75 2.53 4.82 19.51
C LEU A 75 2.44 6.24 18.94
N LEU A 76 2.41 6.38 17.62
CA LEU A 76 2.31 7.66 16.91
C LEU A 76 0.91 8.26 16.98
N VAL A 77 -0.11 7.45 16.70
CA VAL A 77 -1.51 7.90 16.60
C VAL A 77 -2.21 7.90 17.95
N ARG A 78 -1.82 6.98 18.85
CA ARG A 78 -2.44 6.74 20.17
C ARG A 78 -3.97 6.59 20.07
N PRO A 79 -4.45 5.54 19.38
CA PRO A 79 -5.87 5.38 19.10
C PRO A 79 -6.68 5.23 20.40
N ARG A 80 -7.77 5.98 20.52
CA ARG A 80 -8.69 5.91 21.67
C ARG A 80 -9.67 4.76 21.48
N LEU A 81 -9.19 3.52 21.64
CA LEU A 81 -9.94 2.28 21.36
C LEU A 81 -11.35 2.22 21.98
N ALA A 82 -11.52 2.81 23.17
CA ALA A 82 -12.78 2.85 23.90
C ALA A 82 -13.83 3.82 23.31
N SER A 83 -13.43 4.73 22.42
CA SER A 83 -14.33 5.71 21.78
C SER A 83 -14.98 5.22 20.49
N TYR A 84 -14.57 4.05 20.00
CA TYR A 84 -15.02 3.53 18.72
C TYR A 84 -16.32 2.74 18.84
N SER A 85 -17.24 3.01 17.92
CA SER A 85 -18.51 2.29 17.78
C SER A 85 -18.30 0.84 17.32
N GLY A 86 -19.31 -0.02 17.52
CA GLY A 86 -19.26 -1.42 17.04
C GLY A 86 -19.04 -1.54 15.53
N ALA A 87 -19.61 -0.63 14.72
CA ALA A 87 -19.41 -0.60 13.28
C ALA A 87 -17.97 -0.24 12.87
N GLN A 88 -17.35 0.69 13.62
CA GLN A 88 -15.95 1.07 13.46
C GLN A 88 -15.02 -0.09 13.81
N TRP A 89 -15.28 -0.79 14.92
CA TRP A 89 -14.56 -2.00 15.31
C TRP A 89 -14.69 -3.10 14.27
N LEU A 90 -15.90 -3.41 13.82
CA LEU A 90 -16.12 -4.47 12.82
C LEU A 90 -15.40 -4.14 11.50
N GLY A 91 -15.49 -2.90 11.03
CA GLY A 91 -14.82 -2.45 9.81
C GLY A 91 -13.30 -2.54 9.92
N ALA A 92 -12.72 -2.08 11.03
CA ALA A 92 -11.29 -2.12 11.26
C ALA A 92 -10.77 -3.54 11.48
N CYS A 93 -11.48 -4.39 12.22
CA CYS A 93 -11.12 -5.80 12.40
C CYS A 93 -11.17 -6.58 11.08
N ALA A 94 -12.21 -6.36 10.25
CA ALA A 94 -12.28 -6.96 8.93
C ALA A 94 -11.10 -6.51 8.04
N LEU A 95 -10.76 -5.22 8.06
CA LEU A 95 -9.59 -4.70 7.36
C LEU A 95 -8.28 -5.30 7.90
N GLY A 96 -8.16 -5.45 9.22
CA GLY A 96 -7.01 -6.04 9.90
C GLY A 96 -6.79 -7.50 9.55
N LEU A 97 -7.86 -8.30 9.53
CA LEU A 97 -7.79 -9.71 9.09
C LEU A 97 -7.36 -9.83 7.63
N VAL A 98 -7.86 -8.95 6.77
CA VAL A 98 -7.43 -8.90 5.37
C VAL A 98 -5.96 -8.48 5.26
N PHE A 99 -5.48 -7.54 6.08
CA PHE A 99 -4.06 -7.21 6.14
C PHE A 99 -3.20 -8.40 6.57
N ALA A 100 -3.63 -9.12 7.60
CA ALA A 100 -2.94 -10.33 8.07
C ALA A 100 -2.89 -11.40 6.96
N GLY A 101 -4.02 -11.69 6.33
CA GLY A 101 -4.12 -12.64 5.22
C GLY A 101 -3.26 -12.23 4.02
N ASN A 102 -3.31 -10.96 3.61
CA ASN A 102 -2.49 -10.44 2.51
C ASN A 102 -1.00 -10.57 2.80
N ASN A 103 -0.57 -10.19 4.01
CA ASN A 103 0.84 -10.29 4.41
C ASN A 103 1.31 -11.73 4.38
N LEU A 104 0.57 -12.63 5.04
CA LEU A 104 0.91 -14.04 5.12
C LEU A 104 1.05 -14.67 3.74
N THR A 105 0.01 -14.55 2.92
CA THR A 105 -0.01 -15.12 1.56
C THR A 105 1.05 -14.51 0.66
N PHE A 106 1.29 -13.19 0.76
CA PHE A 106 2.34 -12.54 -0.04
C PHE A 106 3.75 -13.01 0.32
N PHE A 107 4.10 -13.12 1.60
CA PHE A 107 5.42 -13.62 1.98
C PHE A 107 5.62 -15.10 1.66
N LEU A 108 4.57 -15.93 1.79
CA LEU A 108 4.59 -17.33 1.34
C LEU A 108 4.75 -17.45 -0.19
N ALA A 109 4.19 -16.51 -0.95
CA ALA A 109 4.42 -16.42 -2.39
C ALA A 109 5.87 -15.99 -2.70
N LEU A 110 6.39 -14.96 -2.00
CA LEU A 110 7.77 -14.46 -2.18
C LEU A 110 8.86 -15.50 -1.83
N ASP A 111 8.56 -16.40 -0.91
CA ASP A 111 9.43 -17.52 -0.55
C ASP A 111 9.57 -18.53 -1.70
N ARG A 112 8.60 -18.57 -2.63
CA ARG A 112 8.53 -19.54 -3.75
C ARG A 112 8.70 -18.91 -5.12
N LEU A 113 8.52 -17.59 -5.23
CA LEU A 113 8.52 -16.86 -6.49
C LEU A 113 9.54 -15.71 -6.47
N PRO A 114 10.08 -15.32 -7.62
CA PRO A 114 10.85 -14.08 -7.76
C PRO A 114 10.02 -12.86 -7.34
N LEU A 115 10.69 -11.82 -6.82
CA LEU A 115 10.03 -10.63 -6.24
C LEU A 115 9.11 -9.96 -7.27
N GLY A 116 9.58 -9.82 -8.51
CA GLY A 116 8.82 -9.22 -9.60
C GLY A 116 7.55 -10.00 -9.97
N VAL A 117 7.62 -11.34 -9.96
CA VAL A 117 6.47 -12.22 -10.28
C VAL A 117 5.41 -12.11 -9.20
N ALA A 118 5.80 -12.26 -7.92
CA ALA A 118 4.87 -12.17 -6.80
C ALA A 118 4.17 -10.80 -6.74
N ALA A 119 4.92 -9.70 -6.90
CA ALA A 119 4.35 -8.36 -6.91
C ALA A 119 3.37 -8.14 -8.08
N THR A 120 3.67 -8.71 -9.25
CA THR A 120 2.82 -8.60 -10.43
C THR A 120 1.52 -9.39 -10.28
N VAL A 121 1.59 -10.62 -9.75
CA VAL A 121 0.39 -11.44 -9.47
C VAL A 121 -0.49 -10.75 -8.42
N GLU A 122 0.09 -10.18 -7.35
CA GLU A 122 -0.69 -9.46 -6.33
C GLU A 122 -1.45 -8.26 -6.93
N LEU A 123 -0.82 -7.54 -7.87
CA LEU A 123 -1.41 -6.36 -8.51
C LEU A 123 -2.59 -6.69 -9.44
N LEU A 124 -2.72 -7.95 -9.89
CA LEU A 124 -3.85 -8.38 -10.70
C LEU A 124 -5.19 -8.20 -10.00
N GLY A 125 -5.25 -8.42 -8.68
CA GLY A 125 -6.52 -8.44 -7.96
C GLY A 125 -7.32 -7.14 -8.13
N PRO A 126 -6.78 -5.98 -7.72
CA PRO A 126 -7.44 -4.70 -7.91
C PRO A 126 -7.71 -4.35 -9.38
N LEU A 127 -6.86 -4.80 -10.30
CA LEU A 127 -7.01 -4.56 -11.74
C LEU A 127 -8.19 -5.35 -12.31
N LEU A 128 -8.32 -6.63 -11.98
CA LEU A 128 -9.48 -7.47 -12.34
C LEU A 128 -10.78 -6.96 -11.72
N LEU A 129 -10.74 -6.48 -10.47
CA LEU A 129 -11.89 -5.85 -9.84
C LEU A 129 -12.29 -4.57 -10.58
N ALA A 130 -11.33 -3.70 -10.93
CA ALA A 130 -11.61 -2.48 -11.67
C ALA A 130 -12.24 -2.77 -13.04
N VAL A 131 -11.80 -3.84 -13.70
CA VAL A 131 -12.39 -4.32 -14.96
C VAL A 131 -13.82 -4.82 -14.76
N ALA A 132 -14.04 -5.68 -13.77
CA ALA A 132 -15.36 -6.25 -13.48
C ALA A 132 -16.40 -5.18 -13.10
N LEU A 133 -15.98 -4.12 -12.41
CA LEU A 133 -16.84 -3.00 -12.03
C LEU A 133 -16.99 -1.94 -13.14
N SER A 134 -16.20 -2.04 -14.21
CA SER A 134 -16.22 -1.05 -15.29
C SER A 134 -17.11 -1.46 -16.44
N ARG A 135 -17.81 -0.47 -17.01
CA ARG A 135 -18.55 -0.59 -18.27
C ARG A 135 -17.76 -0.08 -19.47
N SER A 136 -16.49 0.27 -19.28
CA SER A 136 -15.63 0.86 -20.30
C SER A 136 -14.75 -0.19 -20.99
N ALA A 137 -14.82 -0.25 -22.32
CA ALA A 137 -13.95 -1.10 -23.15
C ALA A 137 -12.45 -0.83 -22.90
N ALA A 138 -12.09 0.40 -22.52
CA ALA A 138 -10.72 0.76 -22.20
C ALA A 138 -10.23 0.16 -20.87
N HIS A 139 -11.12 -0.03 -19.89
CA HIS A 139 -10.79 -0.74 -18.65
C HIS A 139 -10.69 -2.25 -18.92
N LEU A 140 -11.58 -2.81 -19.74
CA LEU A 140 -11.49 -4.20 -20.20
C LEU A 140 -10.17 -4.50 -20.92
N LEU A 141 -9.74 -3.64 -21.86
CA LEU A 141 -8.46 -3.78 -22.56
C LEU A 141 -7.25 -3.69 -21.62
N ALA A 142 -7.26 -2.77 -20.65
CA ALA A 142 -6.22 -2.71 -19.63
C ALA A 142 -6.22 -3.97 -18.73
N GLY A 143 -7.41 -4.49 -18.40
CA GLY A 143 -7.60 -5.76 -17.73
C GLY A 143 -6.92 -6.92 -18.43
N LEU A 144 -7.25 -7.07 -19.72
CA LEU A 144 -6.73 -8.11 -20.59
C LEU A 144 -5.23 -7.97 -20.80
N LEU A 145 -4.70 -6.76 -21.02
CA LEU A 145 -3.25 -6.56 -21.12
C LEU A 145 -2.53 -6.94 -19.82
N GLY A 146 -3.07 -6.57 -18.66
CA GLY A 146 -2.52 -6.95 -17.36
C GLY A 146 -2.53 -8.46 -17.17
N LEU A 147 -3.66 -9.11 -17.50
CA LEU A 147 -3.79 -10.57 -17.48
C LEU A 147 -2.80 -11.24 -18.44
N CYS A 148 -2.65 -10.73 -19.66
CA CYS A 148 -1.66 -11.23 -20.62
C CYS A 148 -0.23 -11.08 -20.11
N GLY A 149 0.13 -9.95 -19.50
CA GLY A 149 1.45 -9.75 -18.90
C GLY A 149 1.74 -10.80 -17.82
N VAL A 150 0.75 -11.16 -17.00
CA VAL A 150 0.94 -12.19 -15.96
C VAL A 150 0.95 -13.60 -16.53
N LEU A 151 0.09 -13.89 -17.49
CA LEU A 151 0.16 -15.16 -18.21
C LEU A 151 1.51 -15.33 -18.90
N LEU A 152 2.12 -14.24 -19.40
CA LEU A 152 3.47 -14.26 -19.97
C LEU A 152 4.55 -14.56 -18.91
N LEU A 153 4.37 -14.10 -17.66
CA LEU A 153 5.21 -14.50 -16.51
C LEU A 153 5.01 -15.97 -16.13
N GLY A 154 3.84 -16.54 -16.40
CA GLY A 154 3.47 -17.92 -16.06
C GLY A 154 3.55 -18.95 -17.20
N ALA A 155 3.97 -18.56 -18.41
CA ALA A 155 3.89 -19.40 -19.63
C ALA A 155 5.02 -20.44 -19.73
N PRO A 156 4.79 -21.58 -20.44
CA PRO A 156 5.35 -22.89 -20.12
C PRO A 156 6.86 -22.98 -20.36
N GLY A 157 7.58 -23.46 -19.35
CA GLY A 157 9.03 -23.71 -19.38
C GLY A 157 9.78 -23.29 -18.12
N SER A 158 9.22 -22.39 -17.31
CA SER A 158 9.69 -22.12 -15.95
C SER A 158 8.92 -23.00 -14.97
N GLU A 159 9.61 -23.83 -14.20
CA GLU A 159 9.05 -24.61 -13.10
C GLU A 159 8.64 -23.68 -11.94
N LEU A 160 7.68 -22.78 -12.17
CA LEU A 160 7.14 -21.95 -11.09
C LEU A 160 6.31 -22.84 -10.16
N PRO A 161 6.57 -22.84 -8.85
CA PRO A 161 5.82 -23.66 -7.92
C PRO A 161 4.34 -23.26 -7.93
N LEU A 162 3.45 -24.20 -8.27
CA LEU A 162 1.99 -24.03 -8.22
C LEU A 162 1.51 -23.47 -6.87
N ALA A 163 2.16 -23.90 -5.78
CA ALA A 163 1.90 -23.38 -4.44
C ALA A 163 2.18 -21.87 -4.33
N GLY A 164 3.29 -21.39 -4.90
CA GLY A 164 3.64 -19.97 -4.91
C GLY A 164 2.62 -19.14 -5.69
N LEU A 165 2.16 -19.65 -6.84
CA LEU A 165 1.11 -19.01 -7.62
C LEU A 165 -0.23 -18.99 -6.87
N GLY A 166 -0.60 -20.09 -6.21
CA GLY A 166 -1.78 -20.17 -5.37
C GLY A 166 -1.78 -19.14 -4.25
N PHE A 167 -0.65 -18.98 -3.55
CA PHE A 167 -0.47 -17.92 -2.55
C PHE A 167 -0.51 -16.52 -3.16
N GLY A 168 0.08 -16.31 -4.35
CA GLY A 168 0.02 -15.05 -5.07
C GLY A 168 -1.41 -14.65 -5.44
N LEU A 169 -2.23 -15.59 -5.91
CA LEU A 169 -3.65 -15.37 -6.21
C LEU A 169 -4.47 -15.10 -4.94
N ALA A 170 -4.18 -15.82 -3.84
CA ALA A 170 -4.80 -15.52 -2.55
C ALA A 170 -4.45 -14.11 -2.07
N ALA A 171 -3.18 -13.69 -2.22
CA ALA A 171 -2.75 -12.33 -1.94
C ALA A 171 -3.48 -11.31 -2.83
N ALA A 172 -3.64 -11.58 -4.13
CA ALA A 172 -4.42 -10.72 -5.04
C ALA A 172 -5.88 -10.56 -4.57
N GLY A 173 -6.51 -11.65 -4.10
CA GLY A 173 -7.85 -11.63 -3.51
C GLY A 173 -7.92 -10.77 -2.24
N CYS A 174 -6.98 -10.98 -1.30
CA CYS A 174 -6.87 -10.16 -0.10
C CYS A 174 -6.62 -8.69 -0.44
N ARG A 175 -5.74 -8.39 -1.41
CA ARG A 175 -5.45 -7.03 -1.86
C ARG A 175 -6.68 -6.33 -2.41
N THR A 176 -7.50 -7.07 -3.14
CA THR A 176 -8.79 -6.59 -3.68
C THR A 176 -9.76 -6.24 -2.55
N ALA A 177 -9.94 -7.16 -1.60
CA ALA A 177 -10.77 -6.93 -0.43
C ALA A 177 -10.26 -5.75 0.41
N TYR A 178 -8.94 -5.62 0.56
CA TYR A 178 -8.27 -4.52 1.25
C TYR A 178 -8.63 -3.17 0.62
N VAL A 179 -8.61 -3.05 -0.71
CA VAL A 179 -8.96 -1.79 -1.40
C VAL A 179 -10.40 -1.38 -1.09
N LEU A 180 -11.33 -2.33 -1.10
CA LEU A 180 -12.75 -2.07 -0.81
C LEU A 180 -12.99 -1.73 0.67
N LEU A 181 -12.41 -2.51 1.58
CA LEU A 181 -12.52 -2.31 3.02
C LEU A 181 -11.83 -1.02 3.47
N SER A 182 -10.70 -0.65 2.87
CA SER A 182 -10.01 0.61 3.18
C SER A 182 -10.88 1.82 2.86
N LYS A 183 -11.62 1.80 1.74
CA LYS A 183 -12.59 2.86 1.42
C LYS A 183 -13.75 2.89 2.42
N ARG A 184 -14.17 1.73 2.93
CA ARG A 184 -15.23 1.65 3.95
C ARG A 184 -14.73 2.19 5.30
N VAL A 185 -13.56 1.76 5.76
CA VAL A 185 -12.94 2.22 7.00
C VAL A 185 -12.61 3.70 6.93
N GLY A 186 -12.08 4.21 5.81
CA GLY A 186 -11.81 5.64 5.63
C GLY A 186 -13.05 6.54 5.66
N ARG A 187 -14.26 5.99 5.45
CA ARG A 187 -15.53 6.73 5.66
C ARG A 187 -16.02 6.67 7.10
N LEU A 188 -15.64 5.63 7.83
CA LEU A 188 -16.03 5.40 9.23
C LEU A 188 -15.10 6.12 10.22
N PHE A 189 -13.86 6.41 9.81
CA PHE A 189 -12.86 7.07 10.64
C PHE A 189 -12.40 8.38 9.99
N PRO A 190 -12.56 9.53 10.66
CA PRO A 190 -12.06 10.81 10.18
C PRO A 190 -10.53 10.96 10.36
N ASP A 191 -9.92 10.07 11.14
CA ASP A 191 -8.52 10.10 11.54
C ASP A 191 -7.79 8.76 11.25
N PHE A 192 -6.53 8.67 11.66
CA PHE A 192 -5.71 7.47 11.53
C PHE A 192 -6.10 6.35 12.50
N GLY A 193 -7.07 6.59 13.38
CA GLY A 193 -7.55 5.62 14.35
C GLY A 193 -8.00 4.32 13.70
N GLY A 194 -8.67 4.41 12.54
CA GLY A 194 -9.15 3.25 11.80
C GLY A 194 -8.03 2.37 11.24
N LEU A 195 -6.97 2.98 10.69
CA LEU A 195 -5.81 2.24 10.20
C LEU A 195 -5.01 1.64 11.36
N SER A 196 -4.79 2.41 12.42
CA SER A 196 -4.10 1.92 13.62
C SER A 196 -4.83 0.74 14.25
N LEU A 197 -6.16 0.81 14.37
CA LEU A 197 -6.98 -0.27 14.87
C LEU A 197 -6.95 -1.49 13.95
N ALA A 198 -6.98 -1.30 12.63
CA ALA A 198 -6.87 -2.39 11.67
C ALA A 198 -5.50 -3.09 11.76
N LEU A 199 -4.40 -2.35 11.86
CA LEU A 199 -3.08 -2.95 12.04
C LEU A 199 -2.97 -3.69 13.38
N LEU A 200 -3.52 -3.14 14.46
CA LEU A 200 -3.58 -3.82 15.76
C LEU A 200 -4.38 -5.12 15.67
N ALA A 201 -5.57 -5.10 15.06
CA ALA A 201 -6.39 -6.29 14.89
C ALA A 201 -5.69 -7.35 14.02
N GLY A 202 -5.03 -6.92 12.94
CA GLY A 202 -4.24 -7.80 12.09
C GLY A 202 -3.03 -8.38 12.82
N ALA A 203 -2.32 -7.58 13.62
CA ALA A 203 -1.22 -8.04 14.45
C ALA A 203 -1.70 -9.06 15.49
N CYS A 204 -2.85 -8.84 16.13
CA CYS A 204 -3.46 -9.81 17.04
C CYS A 204 -3.79 -11.15 16.37
N ALA A 205 -4.06 -11.18 15.06
CA ALA A 205 -4.26 -12.42 14.32
C ALA A 205 -2.94 -13.08 13.90
N LEU A 206 -1.97 -12.30 13.41
CA LEU A 206 -0.76 -12.83 12.76
C LEU A 206 0.41 -13.07 13.73
N VAL A 207 0.56 -12.24 14.77
CA VAL A 207 1.66 -12.37 15.74
C VAL A 207 1.59 -13.67 16.55
N PRO A 208 0.43 -14.12 17.05
CA PRO A 208 0.33 -15.42 17.71
C PRO A 208 0.66 -16.57 16.76
N LEU A 209 0.20 -16.49 15.51
CA LEU A 209 0.51 -17.48 14.49
C LEU A 209 2.02 -17.57 14.23
N ALA A 210 2.68 -16.42 14.09
CA ALA A 210 4.13 -16.30 13.95
C ALA A 210 4.88 -16.85 15.19
N ALA A 211 4.38 -16.57 16.39
CA ALA A 211 4.98 -17.08 17.62
C ALA A 211 4.91 -18.60 17.72
N VAL A 212 3.81 -19.22 17.27
CA VAL A 212 3.65 -20.69 17.24
C VAL A 212 4.53 -21.33 16.17
N HIS A 213 4.61 -20.76 14.96
CA HIS A 213 5.36 -21.36 13.85
C HIS A 213 6.87 -21.18 13.97
N GLY A 214 7.35 -20.08 14.55
CA GLY A 214 8.78 -19.78 14.61
C GLY A 214 9.21 -18.84 15.72
N GLY A 215 8.43 -18.71 16.80
CA GLY A 215 8.83 -17.89 17.96
C GLY A 215 10.12 -18.36 18.63
N GLY A 216 10.45 -19.66 18.52
CA GLY A 216 11.75 -20.20 18.96
C GLY A 216 12.93 -19.72 18.11
N GLN A 217 12.73 -19.49 16.81
CA GLN A 217 13.78 -19.03 15.88
C GLN A 217 14.21 -17.60 16.22
N VAL A 218 13.26 -16.73 16.55
CA VAL A 218 13.52 -15.34 16.97
C VAL A 218 14.26 -15.27 18.31
N ARG A 219 13.97 -16.22 19.22
CA ARG A 219 14.70 -16.34 20.49
C ARG A 219 16.13 -16.84 20.28
N ALA A 220 16.33 -17.73 19.31
CA ALA A 220 17.65 -18.29 18.98
C ALA A 220 18.54 -17.30 18.20
N ASP A 221 17.94 -16.46 17.34
CA ASP A 221 18.64 -15.39 16.62
C ASP A 221 17.94 -14.03 16.86
N PRO A 222 18.22 -13.36 18.00
CA PRO A 222 17.72 -12.01 18.27
C PRO A 222 18.14 -10.99 17.22
N GLY A 223 19.20 -11.29 16.45
CA GLY A 223 19.68 -10.47 15.34
C GLY A 223 18.65 -10.32 14.22
N ALA A 224 17.66 -11.21 14.12
CA ALA A 224 16.55 -11.13 13.16
C ALA A 224 15.53 -10.01 13.50
N LEU A 225 15.51 -9.50 14.73
CA LEU A 225 14.57 -8.44 15.14
C LEU A 225 14.85 -7.11 14.45
N LEU A 226 16.13 -6.75 14.29
CA LEU A 226 16.54 -5.50 13.63
C LEU A 226 16.11 -5.44 12.15
N PRO A 227 16.42 -6.44 11.29
CA PRO A 227 15.92 -6.48 9.92
C PRO A 227 14.40 -6.65 9.87
N GLY A 228 13.77 -7.40 10.79
CA GLY A 228 12.30 -7.46 10.89
C GLY A 228 11.65 -6.09 11.16
N CYS A 229 12.27 -5.27 12.02
CA CYS A 229 11.87 -3.89 12.26
C CYS A 229 12.13 -3.01 11.03
N ALA A 230 13.26 -3.18 10.36
CA ALA A 230 13.56 -2.48 9.11
C ALA A 230 12.50 -2.78 8.03
N VAL A 231 12.08 -4.05 7.88
CA VAL A 231 10.99 -4.43 6.97
C VAL A 231 9.69 -3.71 7.34
N ALA A 232 9.34 -3.64 8.63
CA ALA A 232 8.13 -2.94 9.07
C ALA A 232 8.19 -1.42 8.78
N LEU A 233 9.35 -0.81 8.99
CA LEU A 233 9.57 0.61 8.71
C LEU A 233 9.51 0.91 7.21
N LEU A 234 10.28 0.15 6.43
CA LEU A 234 10.42 0.35 4.98
C LEU A 234 9.15 -0.03 4.21
N SER A 235 8.43 -1.08 4.63
CA SER A 235 7.26 -1.60 3.90
C SER A 235 5.92 -1.16 4.46
N SER A 236 5.87 -0.47 5.59
CA SER A 236 4.59 -0.03 6.19
C SER A 236 4.64 1.41 6.66
N LEU A 237 5.54 1.75 7.59
CA LEU A 237 5.51 3.09 8.18
C LEU A 237 5.87 4.20 7.19
N VAL A 238 6.96 4.04 6.44
CA VAL A 238 7.40 4.99 5.42
C VAL A 238 6.37 5.11 4.29
N PRO A 239 5.86 4.00 3.71
CA PRO A 239 4.81 4.06 2.70
C PRO A 239 3.55 4.76 3.19
N TYR A 240 3.05 4.45 4.39
CA TYR A 240 1.87 5.11 4.93
C TYR A 240 2.07 6.60 5.18
N ALA A 241 3.26 7.01 5.68
CA ALA A 241 3.58 8.42 5.89
C ALA A 241 3.68 9.20 4.57
N LEU A 242 4.29 8.60 3.55
CA LEU A 242 4.44 9.19 2.22
C LEU A 242 3.10 9.25 1.47
N ASP A 243 2.32 8.17 1.48
CA ASP A 243 0.98 8.12 0.87
C ASP A 243 0.08 9.22 1.44
N MET A 244 0.17 9.48 2.75
CA MET A 244 -0.59 10.55 3.40
C MET A 244 -0.14 11.95 3.01
N THR A 245 1.16 12.14 2.81
CA THR A 245 1.70 13.42 2.37
C THR A 245 1.30 13.71 0.92
N VAL A 246 1.24 12.64 0.11
CA VAL A 246 0.96 12.67 -1.33
C VAL A 246 -0.55 12.81 -1.63
N LEU A 247 -1.40 11.98 -1.02
CA LEU A 247 -2.85 11.97 -1.27
C LEU A 247 -3.54 13.29 -0.92
N ARG A 248 -2.96 14.07 -0.01
CA ARG A 248 -3.47 15.40 0.36
C ARG A 248 -3.09 16.49 -0.64
N ARG A 249 -2.27 16.20 -1.65
CA ARG A 249 -1.57 17.24 -2.44
C ARG A 249 -1.46 16.96 -3.95
N ILE A 250 -1.67 15.73 -4.42
CA ILE A 250 -1.75 15.40 -5.85
C ILE A 250 -3.18 14.99 -6.21
N ASP A 251 -3.59 15.36 -7.42
CA ASP A 251 -4.73 14.77 -8.10
C ASP A 251 -4.60 13.24 -8.20
N SER A 252 -5.68 12.52 -7.88
CA SER A 252 -5.75 11.04 -7.89
C SER A 252 -5.26 10.44 -9.22
N ARG A 253 -5.35 11.19 -10.32
CA ARG A 253 -4.89 10.77 -11.65
C ARG A 253 -3.37 10.56 -11.73
N ALA A 254 -2.58 11.51 -11.24
CA ALA A 254 -1.11 11.41 -11.33
C ALA A 254 -0.57 10.37 -10.34
N PHE A 255 -1.20 10.22 -9.18
CA PHE A 255 -0.87 9.17 -8.22
C PHE A 255 -1.06 7.76 -8.82
N GLY A 256 -2.19 7.52 -9.51
CA GLY A 256 -2.48 6.23 -10.16
C GLY A 256 -1.50 5.87 -11.28
N VAL A 257 -1.06 6.85 -12.08
CA VAL A 257 -0.06 6.62 -13.14
C VAL A 257 1.31 6.27 -12.56
N LEU A 258 1.70 6.91 -11.45
CA LEU A 258 2.95 6.56 -10.78
C LEU A 258 2.87 5.16 -10.18
N LEU A 259 1.73 4.81 -9.56
CA LEU A 259 1.46 3.47 -9.01
C LEU A 259 1.58 2.33 -10.03
N ALA A 260 1.32 2.62 -11.31
CA ALA A 260 1.55 1.68 -12.40
C ALA A 260 3.01 1.21 -12.52
N LEU A 261 3.99 1.98 -12.06
CA LEU A 261 5.42 1.68 -12.14
C LEU A 261 5.89 0.68 -11.07
N THR A 262 5.06 0.34 -10.09
CA THR A 262 5.42 -0.54 -8.97
C THR A 262 6.06 -1.88 -9.40
N PRO A 263 5.56 -2.60 -10.43
CA PRO A 263 6.17 -3.85 -10.88
C PRO A 263 7.58 -3.64 -11.45
N ALA A 264 7.80 -2.55 -12.19
CA ALA A 264 9.12 -2.23 -12.76
C ALA A 264 10.13 -1.91 -11.65
N VAL A 265 9.74 -1.12 -10.65
CA VAL A 265 10.59 -0.84 -9.48
C VAL A 265 10.89 -2.13 -8.72
N GLY A 266 9.90 -3.01 -8.54
CA GLY A 266 10.10 -4.31 -7.87
C GLY A 266 11.12 -5.20 -8.57
N ALA A 267 11.03 -5.30 -9.89
CA ALA A 267 11.98 -6.07 -10.69
C ALA A 267 13.39 -5.48 -10.67
N LEU A 268 13.53 -4.15 -10.75
CA LEU A 268 14.83 -3.48 -10.64
C LEU A 268 15.46 -3.71 -9.26
N VAL A 269 14.67 -3.65 -8.19
CA VAL A 269 15.14 -3.97 -6.83
C VAL A 269 15.52 -5.45 -6.72
N GLY A 270 14.73 -6.36 -7.30
CA GLY A 270 15.06 -7.78 -7.39
C GLY A 270 16.39 -8.03 -8.10
N LEU A 271 16.61 -7.39 -9.24
CA LEU A 271 17.88 -7.49 -9.96
C LEU A 271 19.05 -6.90 -9.16
N ALA A 272 18.90 -5.69 -8.62
CA ALA A 272 20.00 -4.94 -8.00
C ALA A 272 20.38 -5.45 -6.61
N PHE A 273 19.41 -5.88 -5.79
CA PHE A 273 19.63 -6.27 -4.40
C PHE A 273 19.58 -7.78 -4.17
N LEU A 274 18.82 -8.52 -4.98
CA LEU A 274 18.69 -9.98 -4.85
C LEU A 274 19.47 -10.74 -5.94
N GLY A 275 20.01 -10.05 -6.95
CA GLY A 275 20.73 -10.67 -8.06
C GLY A 275 19.83 -11.53 -8.95
N GLU A 276 18.50 -11.31 -8.93
CA GLU A 276 17.54 -12.09 -9.74
C GLU A 276 17.72 -11.73 -11.22
N PRO A 277 18.15 -12.66 -12.09
CA PRO A 277 18.37 -12.34 -13.50
C PRO A 277 17.03 -12.02 -14.17
N LEU A 278 16.94 -10.84 -14.78
CA LEU A 278 15.76 -10.45 -15.56
C LEU A 278 15.87 -10.98 -16.99
N GLY A 279 15.10 -12.01 -17.29
CA GLY A 279 14.91 -12.50 -18.63
C GLY A 279 14.12 -11.50 -19.50
N VAL A 280 14.31 -11.57 -20.81
CA VAL A 280 13.57 -10.75 -21.79
C VAL A 280 12.05 -10.86 -21.59
N ARG A 281 11.56 -12.04 -21.19
CA ARG A 281 10.14 -12.30 -20.92
C ARG A 281 9.59 -11.49 -19.74
N GLU A 282 10.35 -11.40 -18.64
CA GLU A 282 9.94 -10.65 -17.45
C GLU A 282 9.89 -9.16 -17.75
N VAL A 283 10.87 -8.65 -18.49
CA VAL A 283 10.90 -7.25 -18.95
C VAL A 283 9.67 -6.93 -19.80
N VAL A 284 9.32 -7.80 -20.77
CA VAL A 284 8.13 -7.61 -21.61
C VAL A 284 6.85 -7.67 -20.78
N ALA A 285 6.74 -8.61 -19.83
CA ALA A 285 5.57 -8.71 -18.97
C ALA A 285 5.38 -7.48 -18.09
N ILE A 286 6.45 -6.99 -17.46
CA ILE A 286 6.44 -5.75 -16.66
C ILE A 286 6.01 -4.57 -17.53
N ALA A 287 6.57 -4.44 -18.73
CA ALA A 287 6.21 -3.37 -19.66
C ALA A 287 4.72 -3.40 -20.00
N LEU A 288 4.16 -4.59 -20.28
CA LEU A 288 2.73 -4.77 -20.54
C LEU A 288 1.86 -4.33 -19.36
N VAL A 289 2.22 -4.73 -18.13
CA VAL A 289 1.47 -4.38 -16.91
C VAL A 289 1.54 -2.88 -16.62
N VAL A 290 2.72 -2.27 -16.78
CA VAL A 290 2.92 -0.82 -16.60
C VAL A 290 2.09 -0.04 -17.62
N VAL A 291 2.12 -0.44 -18.89
CA VAL A 291 1.33 0.18 -19.96
C VAL A 291 -0.16 0.03 -19.69
N ALA A 292 -0.61 -1.16 -19.28
CA ALA A 292 -2.00 -1.44 -18.94
C ALA A 292 -2.51 -0.55 -17.79
N ALA A 293 -1.75 -0.48 -16.69
CA ALA A 293 -2.11 0.34 -15.55
C ALA A 293 -2.10 1.84 -15.90
N GLY A 294 -1.13 2.30 -16.68
CA GLY A 294 -1.08 3.67 -17.20
C GLY A 294 -2.22 4.00 -18.18
N TRP A 295 -2.69 3.02 -18.96
CA TRP A 295 -3.86 3.18 -19.83
C TRP A 295 -5.16 3.26 -19.02
N SER A 296 -5.35 2.38 -18.05
CA SER A 296 -6.51 2.38 -17.14
C SER A 296 -6.64 3.69 -16.36
N ALA A 297 -5.52 4.20 -15.83
CA ALA A 297 -5.46 5.48 -15.13
C ALA A 297 -5.85 6.68 -16.02
N ARG A 298 -5.56 6.60 -17.33
CA ARG A 298 -5.99 7.62 -18.30
C ARG A 298 -7.45 7.47 -18.70
N ALA A 299 -7.93 6.25 -18.91
CA ALA A 299 -9.28 5.96 -19.37
C ALA A 299 -10.39 6.28 -18.35
N GLY A 300 -10.11 6.22 -17.04
CA GLY A 300 -11.08 6.56 -15.98
C GLY A 300 -11.53 8.03 -15.96
N SER A 301 -10.90 8.91 -16.75
CA SER A 301 -11.17 10.35 -16.77
C SER A 301 -12.17 10.81 -17.84
N GLY A 302 -12.58 9.95 -18.77
CA GLY A 302 -13.54 10.30 -19.83
C GLY A 302 -15.03 10.17 -19.44
N GLY A 303 -15.34 9.46 -18.36
CA GLY A 303 -16.72 9.16 -17.96
C GLY A 303 -17.34 10.16 -16.98
N GLY A 304 -16.55 10.74 -16.07
CA GLY A 304 -17.05 11.67 -15.05
C GLY A 304 -17.37 13.07 -15.58
N ALA A 305 -16.65 13.53 -16.62
CA ALA A 305 -16.88 14.84 -17.23
C ALA A 305 -18.10 14.88 -18.15
N ARG A 306 -18.64 13.74 -18.59
CA ARG A 306 -19.87 13.67 -19.40
C ARG A 306 -21.15 13.56 -18.56
N ALA A 307 -21.06 13.12 -17.31
CA ALA A 307 -22.20 13.01 -16.41
C ALA A 307 -22.49 14.29 -15.58
N ALA A 308 -21.57 15.26 -15.57
CA ALA A 308 -21.73 16.53 -14.85
C ALA A 308 -22.07 17.72 -15.76
N GLY A 309 -22.37 17.47 -17.04
CA GLY A 309 -22.75 18.48 -18.04
C GLY A 309 -24.16 18.31 -18.61
N GLN A 310 -24.96 17.44 -18.00
CA GLN A 310 -26.37 17.22 -18.30
C GLN A 310 -27.09 16.98 -16.98
N ASP A 311 -27.28 18.06 -16.21
CA ASP A 311 -28.37 18.24 -15.24
C ASP A 311 -28.42 19.74 -14.88
#